data_AF-A0A952JN31-F1
#
_entry.id   AF-A0A952JN31-F1
#
_cell.length_a   1.000
_cell.length_b   1.000
_cell.length_c   1.000
_cell.angle_alpha   90.00
_cell.angle_beta   90.00
_cell.angle_gamma   90.00
#
_symmetry.space_group_name_H-M   'P 1'
#
loop_
_entity.id
_entity.type
_entity.pdbx_description
1 polymer ?
#
loop_
_entity_poly.entity_id
_entity_poly.type
_entity_poly.pdbx_seq_one_letter_code
_entity_poly.pdbx_strand_id
1 'polypeptide(L)' 'MNYWTELSIEYASQKSYLDDLFQVYPTIPEEIREINQERWANIEKAFDKKNNDLLIRELLKLDLFPIKDSYIAYLKRD' A
#
# COMPACT_ATOMS: atom_id res chain seq x y z
N MET A 1 -9.92 30.93 -4.06
CA MET A 1 -9.68 29.70 -3.28
C MET A 1 -10.55 29.80 -2.01
N ASN A 2 -10.90 28.70 -1.33
CA ASN A 2 -11.63 28.86 -0.07
C ASN A 2 -10.64 29.14 1.08
N TYR A 3 -11.13 29.75 2.17
CA TYR A 3 -10.32 30.12 3.33
C TYR A 3 -9.52 28.94 3.90
N TRP A 4 -10.13 27.76 3.97
CA TRP A 4 -9.47 26.54 4.46
C TRP A 4 -8.36 26.05 3.52
N THR A 5 -8.54 26.21 2.21
CA THR A 5 -7.53 25.84 1.21
C THR A 5 -6.33 26.77 1.27
N GLU A 6 -6.54 28.07 1.50
CA GLU A 6 -5.45 29.04 1.69
C GLU A 6 -4.62 28.72 2.94
N LEU A 7 -5.30 28.48 4.07
CA LEU A 7 -4.67 28.01 5.31
C LEU A 7 -3.91 26.70 5.13
N SER A 8 -4.47 25.75 4.38
CA SER A 8 -3.82 24.45 4.13
C SER A 8 -2.55 24.60 3.30
N ILE A 9 -2.54 25.51 2.31
CA ILE A 9 -1.36 25.78 1.48
C ILE A 9 -0.30 26.51 2.29
N GLU A 10 -0.70 27.49 3.10
CA GLU A 10 0.22 28.21 3.99
C GLU A 10 0.87 27.24 4.99
N TYR A 11 0.07 26.36 5.61
CA TYR A 11 0.55 25.34 6.52
C TYR A 11 1.49 24.33 5.84
N ALA A 12 1.13 23.82 4.65
CA ALA A 12 1.96 22.88 3.90
C ALA A 12 3.30 23.48 3.42
N SER A 13 3.39 24.80 3.31
CA SER A 13 4.63 25.49 2.93
C SER A 13 5.64 25.62 4.08
N GLN A 14 5.23 25.32 5.32
CA GLN A 14 6.10 25.41 6.50
C GLN A 14 7.09 24.24 6.55
N LYS A 15 8.30 24.51 7.04
CA LYS A 15 9.36 23.49 7.16
C LYS A 15 8.99 22.33 8.09
N SER A 16 8.18 22.58 9.11
CA SER A 16 7.74 21.59 10.10
C SER A 16 6.53 20.78 9.66
N TYR A 17 5.91 21.08 8.52
CA TYR A 17 4.69 20.41 8.07
C TYR A 17 4.82 18.88 8.07
N LEU A 18 5.95 18.37 7.57
CA LEU A 18 6.21 16.94 7.54
C LEU A 18 6.32 16.36 8.96
N ASP A 19 7.04 17.04 9.86
CA ASP A 19 7.22 16.59 11.24
C ASP A 19 5.88 16.53 12.00
N ASP A 20 5.05 17.57 11.85
CA ASP A 20 3.72 17.63 12.45
C ASP A 20 2.79 16.56 11.85
N LEU A 21 2.89 16.32 10.54
CA LEU A 21 2.14 15.27 9.86
C LEU A 21 2.53 13.89 10.39
N PHE A 22 3.82 13.63 10.62
CA PHE A 22 4.30 12.37 11.20
C PHE A 22 3.87 12.18 12.67
N GLN A 23 3.64 13.26 13.43
CA GLN A 23 3.10 13.15 14.80
C GLN A 23 1.64 12.68 14.82
N VAL A 24 0.83 13.14 13.86
CA VAL A 24 -0.59 12.77 13.75
C VAL A 24 -0.75 11.42 13.03
N TYR A 25 0.10 11.16 12.03
CA TYR A 25 0.16 9.92 11.27
C TYR A 25 1.55 9.30 11.43
N PRO A 26 1.85 8.68 12.58
CA PRO A 26 3.09 7.94 12.73
C PRO A 26 3.11 6.87 11.66
N THR A 27 4.20 6.80 10.89
CA THR A 27 4.46 5.64 10.05
C THR A 27 4.57 4.46 10.99
N ILE A 28 3.54 3.62 11.00
CA ILE A 28 3.62 2.30 11.63
C ILE A 28 4.88 1.68 11.02
N PRO A 29 5.88 1.28 11.83
CA PRO A 29 7.01 0.55 11.29
C PRO A 29 6.40 -0.68 10.62
N GLU A 30 6.44 -0.72 9.28
CA GLU A 30 6.02 -1.88 8.53
C GLU A 30 6.98 -2.99 8.97
N GLU A 31 6.57 -3.81 9.95
CA GLU A 31 7.24 -5.07 10.23
C GLU A 31 7.32 -5.78 8.87
N ILE A 32 8.53 -6.19 8.49
CA ILE A 32 8.75 -6.90 7.24
C ILE A 32 7.78 -8.08 7.27
N ARG A 33 6.80 -8.07 6.35
CA ARG A 33 5.78 -9.12 6.34
C ARG A 33 6.48 -10.45 6.19
N GLU A 34 6.24 -11.34 7.15
CA GLU A 34 6.66 -12.72 7.04
C GLU A 34 5.77 -13.41 5.99
N ILE A 35 6.36 -13.73 4.84
CA ILE A 35 5.70 -14.52 3.81
C ILE A 35 6.16 -15.95 3.98
N ASN A 36 5.19 -16.89 4.02
CA ASN A 36 5.50 -18.30 4.03
C ASN A 36 6.40 -18.69 2.83
N GLN A 37 7.56 -19.28 3.11
CA GLN A 37 8.57 -19.61 2.09
C GLN A 37 8.07 -20.57 1.01
N GLU A 38 7.17 -21.49 1.36
CA GLU A 38 6.56 -22.42 0.40
C GLU A 38 5.67 -21.68 -0.60
N ARG A 39 4.86 -20.73 -0.11
CA ARG A 39 4.05 -19.85 -0.97
C ARG A 39 4.94 -19.01 -1.88
N TRP A 40 6.02 -18.44 -1.35
CA TRP A 40 6.99 -17.68 -2.14
C TRP A 40 7.60 -18.52 -3.27
N ALA A 41 8.06 -19.74 -2.95
CA ALA A 41 8.63 -20.65 -3.95
C ALA A 41 7.62 -21.05 -5.05
N ASN A 42 6.33 -21.16 -4.71
CA ASN A 42 5.28 -21.46 -5.69
C ASN A 42 5.00 -20.25 -6.61
N ILE A 43 5.01 -19.04 -6.06
CA ILE A 43 4.90 -17.79 -6.84
C ILE A 43 6.06 -17.66 -7.82
N GLU A 44 7.29 -17.87 -7.35
CA GLU A 44 8.51 -17.80 -8.17
C GLU A 44 8.46 -18.82 -9.32
N LYS A 45 8.11 -20.07 -9.02
CA LYS A 45 7.90 -21.11 -10.04
C LYS A 45 6.80 -20.76 -11.04
N ALA A 46 5.70 -20.16 -10.59
CA ALA A 46 4.59 -19.76 -11.46
C ALA A 46 5.02 -18.62 -12.40
N PHE A 47 5.79 -17.66 -11.88
CA PHE A 47 6.33 -16.53 -12.60
C PHE A 47 7.34 -16.97 -13.67
N ASP A 48 8.33 -17.80 -13.30
CA ASP A 48 9.36 -18.31 -14.23
C ASP A 48 8.74 -19.12 -15.38
N LYS A 49 7.67 -19.88 -15.08
CA LYS A 49 6.93 -20.65 -16.07
C LYS A 49 5.95 -19.81 -16.90
N LYS A 50 5.82 -18.49 -16.62
CA LYS A 50 4.84 -17.58 -17.24
C LYS A 50 3.41 -18.11 -17.16
N ASN A 51 3.08 -18.86 -16.11
CA ASN A 51 1.74 -19.41 -15.92
C ASN A 51 0.89 -18.38 -15.17
N ASN A 52 0.22 -17.51 -15.94
CA ASN A 52 -0.53 -16.39 -15.39
C ASN A 52 -1.71 -16.82 -14.49
N ASP A 53 -2.41 -17.91 -14.82
CA ASP A 53 -3.52 -18.41 -13.99
C ASP A 53 -2.99 -18.89 -12.63
N LEU A 54 -1.93 -19.71 -12.64
CA LEU A 54 -1.32 -20.21 -11.41
C LEU A 54 -0.74 -19.05 -10.57
N LEU A 55 -0.07 -18.10 -11.22
CA LEU A 55 0.52 -16.94 -10.56
C LEU A 55 -0.53 -16.11 -9.82
N ILE A 56 -1.65 -15.80 -10.49
CA ILE A 56 -2.73 -15.03 -9.87
C ILE A 56 -3.35 -15.81 -8.70
N ARG A 57 -3.56 -17.12 -8.84
CA ARG A 57 -4.09 -17.97 -7.77
C ARG A 57 -3.18 -18.00 -6.54
N GLU A 58 -1.87 -18.10 -6.73
CA GLU A 58 -0.92 -18.10 -5.60
C GLU A 58 -0.83 -16.73 -4.93
N LEU A 59 -0.87 -15.63 -5.70
CA LEU A 59 -0.88 -14.27 -5.17
C LEU A 59 -2.15 -13.96 -4.35
N LEU A 60 -3.31 -14.47 -4.77
CA LEU A 60 -4.58 -14.32 -4.05
C LEU A 60 -4.61 -15.06 -2.69
N LYS A 61 -3.71 -16.01 -2.46
CA LYS A 61 -3.60 -16.71 -1.17
C LYS A 61 -2.82 -15.90 -0.12
N LEU A 62 -2.15 -14.81 -0.49
CA LEU A 62 -1.44 -13.95 0.45
C LEU A 62 -2.45 -13.13 1.27
N ASP A 63 -2.22 -13.03 2.58
CA ASP A 63 -3.17 -12.40 3.53
C ASP A 63 -3.43 -10.91 3.22
N LEU A 64 -2.50 -10.26 2.54
CA LEU A 64 -2.70 -8.96 1.95
C LEU A 64 -2.35 -9.06 0.47
N PHE A 65 -3.38 -8.97 -0.36
CA PHE A 65 -3.21 -8.75 -1.78
C PHE A 65 -2.40 -7.44 -1.97
N PRO A 66 -1.52 -7.30 -2.99
CA PRO A 66 -0.57 -6.18 -3.12
C PRO A 66 -1.21 -4.79 -3.32
N ILE A 67 -2.51 -4.69 -3.15
CA ILE A 67 -3.28 -3.46 -3.25
C ILE A 67 -3.40 -2.94 -1.81
N LYS A 68 -2.65 -1.87 -1.48
CA LYS A 68 -2.88 -1.11 -0.24
C LYS A 68 -4.36 -0.77 -0.13
N ASP A 69 -4.94 -0.86 1.06
CA ASP A 69 -6.37 -0.56 1.32
C ASP A 69 -6.82 0.78 0.72
N SER A 70 -5.90 1.73 0.53
CA SER A 70 -6.10 3.00 -0.17
C SER A 70 -6.70 2.86 -1.59
N TYR A 71 -6.48 1.74 -2.28
CA TYR A 71 -7.02 1.49 -3.62
C TYR A 71 -8.34 0.68 -3.61
N ILE A 72 -8.78 0.17 -2.46
CA ILE A 72 -10.10 -0.49 -2.35
C ILE A 72 -11.22 0.50 -2.68
N ALA A 73 -11.07 1.77 -2.30
CA ALA A 73 -11.99 2.84 -2.67
C ALA A 73 -12.07 3.08 -4.18
N TYR A 74 -10.99 2.77 -4.93
CA TYR A 74 -10.96 2.88 -6.39
C TYR A 74 -11.55 1.65 -7.09
N LEU A 75 -11.42 0.46 -6.48
CA LEU A 75 -11.95 -0.80 -7.01
C LEU A 75 -13.41 -1.06 -6.66
N LYS A 76 -13.91 -0.50 -5.55
CA LYS A 76 -15.35 -0.37 -5.29
C LYS A 76 -15.92 0.73 -6.20
N ARG A 77 -16.05 0.43 -7.49
CA ARG A 77 -17.05 1.12 -8.31
C ARG A 77 -18.39 0.47 -8.01
N ASP A 78 -19.37 1.30 -7.66
CA ASP A 78 -20.80 0.93 -7.68
C ASP A 78 -21.18 0.26 -9.02
#